data_AF-A0A819RDB1-F1
#
_entry.id   AF-A0A819RDB1-F1
#
_cell.length_a   1.000
_cell.length_b   1.000
_cell.length_c   1.000
_cell.angle_alpha   90.00
_cell.angle_beta   90.00
_cell.angle_gamma   90.00
#
_symmetry.space_group_name_H-M   'P 1'
#
loop_
_entity.id
_entity.type
_entity.pdbx_description
1 polymer ?
#
loop_
_entity_poly.entity_id
_entity_poly.type
_entity_poly.pdbx_seq_one_letter_code
_entity_poly.pdbx_strand_id
1 'polypeptide(L)'
;MTVILYGSSLGLTQVTGLNIWIQVGLCEIICTVYTRGMKAVIWTYVIQASIIFIDSIVSIIIDIADAGGISKVYETMKANNRLKFSVVSFDPSIRYTMWSIFIGVIFSSTAQYACIQTQTQRYMCVKDTKSAQKYLLKK
;
A
#
# COMPACT_ATOMS: atom_id res chain seq x y z
N MET A 1 -5.60 4.99 11.99
CA MET A 1 -4.63 3.90 12.25
C MET A 1 -5.33 2.60 12.63
N THR A 2 -6.38 2.63 13.45
CA THR A 2 -7.10 1.44 13.97
C THR A 2 -7.63 0.48 12.90
N VAL A 3 -8.20 0.99 11.80
CA VAL A 3 -8.71 0.14 10.70
C VAL A 3 -7.60 -0.67 10.03
N ILE A 4 -6.40 -0.09 9.89
CA ILE A 4 -5.26 -0.73 9.25
C ILE A 4 -4.72 -1.86 10.15
N LEU A 5 -4.54 -1.57 11.45
CA LEU A 5 -4.07 -2.56 12.43
C LEU A 5 -5.02 -3.75 12.53
N TYR A 6 -6.33 -3.50 12.56
CA TYR A 6 -7.32 -4.57 12.60
C TYR A 6 -7.24 -5.49 11.38
N GLY A 7 -7.12 -4.91 10.18
CA GLY A 7 -6.96 -5.68 8.94
C GLY A 7 -5.70 -6.56 8.95
N SER A 8 -4.58 -6.00 9.41
CA SER A 8 -3.32 -6.76 9.54
C SER A 8 -3.40 -7.87 10.57
N SER A 9 -4.03 -7.63 11.72
CA SER A 9 -4.22 -8.65 12.77
C SER A 9 -5.16 -9.77 12.34
N LEU A 10 -6.15 -9.50 11.49
CA LEU A 10 -6.99 -10.56 10.91
C LEU A 10 -6.17 -11.53 10.04
N GLY A 11 -5.29 -11.01 9.19
CA GLY A 11 -4.39 -11.85 8.39
C GLY A 11 -3.40 -12.64 9.26
N LEU A 12 -2.79 -11.99 10.25
CA LEU A 12 -1.84 -12.64 11.16
C LEU A 12 -2.50 -13.72 12.04
N THR A 13 -3.78 -13.56 12.39
CA THR A 13 -4.56 -14.57 13.11
C THR A 13 -4.73 -15.86 12.29
N GLN A 14 -4.83 -15.79 10.97
CA GLN A 14 -4.94 -16.98 10.11
C GLN A 14 -3.67 -17.85 10.13
N VAL A 15 -2.50 -17.23 10.33
CA VAL A 15 -1.20 -17.93 10.34
C VAL A 15 -0.82 -18.37 11.75
N THR A 16 -1.09 -17.55 12.76
CA THR A 16 -0.63 -17.78 14.15
C THR A 16 -1.67 -18.41 15.06
N GLY A 17 -2.96 -18.35 14.72
CA GLY A 17 -4.07 -18.80 15.56
C GLY A 17 -4.27 -18.00 16.85
N LEU A 18 -3.51 -16.91 17.06
CA LEU A 18 -3.58 -16.10 18.27
C LEU A 18 -4.78 -15.15 18.25
N ASN A 19 -5.27 -14.76 19.43
CA ASN A 19 -6.35 -13.79 19.56
C ASN A 19 -5.94 -12.42 18.98
N ILE A 20 -6.83 -11.82 18.18
CA ILE A 20 -6.66 -10.51 17.51
C ILE A 20 -6.25 -9.42 18.52
N TRP A 21 -6.88 -9.37 19.70
CA TRP A 21 -6.62 -8.32 20.70
C TRP A 21 -5.20 -8.38 21.27
N ILE A 22 -4.65 -9.58 21.42
CA ILE A 22 -3.27 -9.78 21.90
C ILE A 22 -2.28 -9.28 20.85
N GLN A 23 -2.53 -9.58 19.58
CA GLN A 23 -1.68 -9.13 18.47
C GLN A 23 -1.69 -7.61 18.32
N VAL A 24 -2.86 -6.98 18.41
CA VAL A 24 -2.99 -5.51 18.37
C VAL A 24 -2.21 -4.88 19.52
N GLY A 25 -2.39 -5.36 20.75
CA GLY A 25 -1.68 -4.85 21.93
C GLY A 25 -0.15 -4.98 21.80
N LEU A 26 0.35 -6.11 21.34
CA LEU A 26 1.78 -6.31 21.09
C LEU A 26 2.31 -5.33 20.03
N CYS A 27 1.58 -5.13 18.94
CA CYS A 27 1.97 -4.21 17.87
C CYS A 27 2.05 -2.77 18.38
N GLU A 28 1.09 -2.30 19.16
CA GLU A 28 1.09 -0.94 19.72
C GLU A 28 2.25 -0.71 20.70
N ILE A 29 2.59 -1.69 21.53
CA ILE A 29 3.73 -1.63 22.44
C ILE A 29 5.03 -1.49 21.65
N ILE A 30 5.24 -2.36 20.66
CA ILE A 30 6.45 -2.34 19.82
C ILE A 30 6.55 -1.00 19.07
N CYS A 31 5.45 -0.56 18.45
CA CYS A 31 5.36 0.73 17.75
C CYS A 31 5.76 1.91 18.66
N THR A 32 5.28 1.92 19.89
CA THR A 32 5.58 2.98 20.86
C THR A 32 7.07 3.02 21.24
N VAL A 33 7.73 1.86 21.32
CA VAL A 33 9.14 1.77 21.71
C VAL A 33 10.07 2.37 20.65
N TYR A 34 9.88 2.04 19.36
CA TYR A 34 10.79 2.50 18.31
C TYR A 34 10.44 3.88 17.73
N THR A 35 9.24 4.43 18.00
CA THR A 35 8.80 5.75 17.47
C THR A 35 9.44 6.95 18.19
N ARG A 36 10.28 6.71 19.22
CA ARG A 36 10.89 7.76 20.05
C ARG A 36 11.86 8.70 19.32
N GLY A 37 12.25 8.43 18.07
CA GLY A 37 13.12 9.31 17.29
C GLY A 37 12.82 9.32 15.80
N MET A 38 12.76 10.52 15.18
CA MET A 38 12.45 10.70 13.75
C MET A 38 13.41 9.94 12.84
N LYS A 39 14.70 9.85 13.19
CA LYS A 39 15.69 9.06 12.43
C LYS A 39 15.41 7.56 12.46
N ALA A 40 15.02 7.02 13.61
CA ALA A 40 14.68 5.61 13.77
C ALA A 40 13.44 5.26 12.94
N VAL A 41 12.42 6.12 13.01
CA VAL A 41 11.19 5.99 12.24
C VAL A 41 11.47 5.95 10.72
N ILE A 42 12.34 6.83 10.21
CA ILE A 42 12.72 6.82 8.78
C ILE A 42 13.40 5.50 8.39
N TRP A 43 14.33 5.00 9.21
CA TRP A 43 14.99 3.72 8.94
C TRP A 43 14.03 2.53 8.94
N THR A 44 13.07 2.50 9.88
CA THR A 44 12.03 1.47 9.89
C THR A 44 11.16 1.51 8.64
N TYR A 45 10.85 2.70 8.11
CA TYR A 45 10.11 2.83 6.86
C TYR A 45 10.90 2.30 5.65
N VAL A 46 12.22 2.53 5.61
CA VAL A 46 13.07 2.01 4.52
C VAL A 46 13.07 0.49 4.54
N ILE A 47 13.30 -0.12 5.70
CA ILE A 47 13.30 -1.58 5.85
C ILE A 47 11.93 -2.17 5.48
N GLN A 48 10.84 -1.57 5.97
CA GLN A 48 9.48 -2.03 5.66
C GLN A 48 9.18 -1.96 4.15
N ALA A 49 9.56 -0.86 3.48
CA ALA A 49 9.35 -0.72 2.05
C ALA A 49 10.16 -1.76 1.26
N SER A 50 11.41 -2.04 1.66
CA SER A 50 12.24 -3.06 1.04
C SER A 50 11.65 -4.46 1.20
N ILE A 51 11.18 -4.82 2.39
CA ILE A 51 10.57 -6.13 2.66
C ILE A 51 9.31 -6.30 1.81
N ILE A 52 8.39 -5.33 1.82
CA ILE A 52 7.14 -5.41 1.03
C ILE A 52 7.44 -5.53 -0.47
N PHE A 53 8.45 -4.81 -0.97
CA PHE A 53 8.83 -4.86 -2.38
C PHE A 53 9.36 -6.24 -2.79
N ILE A 54 10.27 -6.81 -1.99
CA ILE A 54 10.83 -8.14 -2.24
C ILE A 54 9.73 -9.20 -2.13
N ASP A 55 8.93 -9.14 -1.06
CA ASP A 55 7.80 -10.05 -0.82
C ASP A 55 6.80 -10.03 -1.98
N SER A 56 6.47 -8.85 -2.51
CA SER A 56 5.56 -8.72 -3.65
C SER A 56 6.11 -9.41 -4.90
N ILE A 57 7.41 -9.27 -5.20
CA ILE A 57 8.03 -9.91 -6.36
C ILE A 57 8.06 -11.43 -6.17
N VAL A 58 8.50 -11.89 -5.01
CA VAL A 58 8.60 -13.32 -4.70
C VAL A 58 7.22 -13.98 -4.75
N SER A 59 6.20 -13.36 -4.14
CA SER A 59 4.83 -13.86 -4.15
C SER A 59 4.28 -13.99 -5.57
N ILE A 60 4.49 -12.98 -6.43
CA ILE A 60 4.06 -13.05 -7.84
C ILE A 60 4.72 -14.22 -8.57
N ILE A 61 6.01 -14.47 -8.34
CA ILE A 61 6.73 -15.57 -9.00
C ILE A 61 6.18 -16.93 -8.55
N ILE A 62 5.96 -17.10 -7.25
CA ILE A 62 5.41 -18.35 -6.67
C ILE A 62 3.98 -18.55 -7.16
N ASP A 63 3.13 -17.53 -7.12
CA ASP A 63 1.75 -17.60 -7.58
C ASP A 63 1.64 -17.97 -9.06
N ILE A 64 2.54 -17.44 -9.90
CA ILE A 64 2.60 -17.78 -11.34
C ILE A 64 3.06 -19.23 -11.53
N ALA A 65 4.03 -19.69 -10.74
CA ALA A 65 4.53 -21.06 -10.80
C ALA A 65 3.44 -22.06 -10.38
N ASP A 66 2.75 -21.80 -9.26
CA ASP A 66 1.65 -22.64 -8.74
C ASP A 66 0.44 -22.66 -9.68
N ALA A 67 0.17 -21.54 -10.36
CA ALA A 67 -0.87 -21.48 -11.37
C ALA A 67 -0.53 -22.25 -12.67
N GLY A 68 0.68 -22.78 -12.82
CA GLY A 68 1.12 -23.50 -14.03
C GLY A 68 1.61 -22.60 -15.15
N GLY A 69 2.07 -21.38 -14.82
CA GLY A 69 2.67 -20.42 -15.74
C GLY A 69 1.75 -19.27 -16.15
N ILE A 70 2.36 -18.21 -16.71
CA ILE A 70 1.68 -16.94 -17.07
C ILE A 70 0.51 -17.16 -18.02
N SER A 71 0.62 -18.11 -18.95
CA SER A 71 -0.45 -18.40 -19.92
C SER A 71 -1.71 -18.94 -19.23
N LYS A 72 -1.55 -19.82 -18.24
CA LYS A 72 -2.67 -20.40 -17.48
C LYS A 72 -3.34 -19.35 -16.60
N VAL A 73 -2.56 -18.44 -16.03
CA VAL A 73 -3.06 -17.27 -15.27
C VAL A 73 -3.92 -16.40 -16.19
N TYR A 74 -3.43 -16.07 -17.39
CA TYR A 74 -4.17 -15.24 -18.34
C TYR A 74 -5.48 -15.90 -18.80
N GLU A 75 -5.45 -17.19 -19.13
CA GLU A 75 -6.65 -17.96 -19.48
C GLU A 75 -7.66 -17.98 -18.34
N THR A 76 -7.20 -18.21 -17.10
CA THR A 76 -8.05 -18.23 -15.91
C THR A 76 -8.66 -16.85 -15.64
N MET A 77 -7.91 -15.77 -15.82
CA MET A 77 -8.41 -14.40 -15.67
C MET A 77 -9.44 -14.04 -16.75
N LYS A 78 -9.24 -14.52 -17.99
CA LYS A 78 -10.19 -14.34 -19.10
C LYS A 78 -11.47 -15.15 -18.88
N ALA A 79 -11.35 -16.41 -18.46
CA ALA A 79 -12.49 -17.29 -18.16
C ALA A 79 -13.35 -16.76 -17.01
N ASN A 80 -12.72 -16.21 -15.96
CA ASN A 80 -13.43 -15.63 -14.81
C ASN A 80 -13.90 -14.18 -15.05
N ASN A 81 -13.78 -13.65 -16.28
CA ASN A 81 -14.17 -12.29 -16.64
C ASN A 81 -13.57 -11.23 -15.69
N ARG A 82 -12.34 -11.46 -15.21
CA ARG A 82 -11.61 -10.57 -14.29
C ARG A 82 -10.88 -9.45 -15.02
N LEU A 83 -10.61 -9.61 -16.32
CA LEU A 83 -10.00 -8.60 -17.18
C LEU A 83 -11.06 -7.62 -17.73
N LYS A 84 -11.60 -6.77 -16.86
CA LYS A 84 -12.60 -5.75 -17.23
C LYS A 84 -11.94 -4.44 -17.66
N PHE A 85 -11.26 -4.44 -18.80
CA PHE A 85 -10.72 -3.21 -19.40
C PHE A 85 -11.78 -2.32 -20.07
N SER A 86 -13.02 -2.81 -20.19
CA SER A 86 -14.02 -2.27 -21.14
C SER A 86 -15.02 -1.26 -20.56
N VAL A 87 -14.86 -0.79 -19.32
CA VAL A 87 -15.79 0.22 -18.76
C VAL A 87 -15.29 1.64 -19.03
N VAL A 88 -15.07 1.95 -20.31
CA VAL A 88 -14.80 3.31 -20.81
C VAL A 88 -16.16 3.95 -21.15
N SER A 89 -17.03 4.04 -20.16
CA SER A 89 -18.30 4.75 -20.25
C SER A 89 -18.26 5.94 -19.30
N PHE A 90 -18.87 7.06 -19.72
CA PHE A 90 -19.03 8.26 -18.91
C PHE A 90 -20.32 8.22 -18.06
N ASP A 91 -21.01 7.08 -18.04
CA ASP A 91 -22.26 6.91 -17.29
C ASP A 91 -22.01 6.96 -15.77
N PRO A 92 -22.59 7.95 -15.05
CA PRO A 92 -22.44 8.08 -13.60
C PRO A 92 -23.21 7.01 -12.81
N SER A 93 -24.04 6.19 -13.45
CA SER A 93 -24.78 5.09 -12.82
C SER A 93 -23.88 3.87 -12.55
N ILE A 94 -22.73 3.79 -13.21
CA ILE A 94 -21.78 2.68 -13.05
C ILE A 94 -20.79 3.03 -11.93
N ARG A 95 -20.77 2.20 -10.87
CA ARG A 95 -19.96 2.42 -9.64
C ARG A 95 -18.46 2.61 -9.88
N TYR A 96 -17.89 1.92 -10.87
CA TYR A 96 -16.48 2.00 -11.21
C TYR A 96 -16.30 2.04 -12.73
N THR A 97 -16.21 3.25 -13.28
CA THR A 97 -15.77 3.50 -14.66
C THR A 97 -14.29 3.89 -14.68
N MET A 98 -13.62 3.70 -15.82
CA MET A 98 -12.23 4.15 -16.00
C MET A 98 -12.07 5.64 -15.60
N TRP A 99 -13.03 6.48 -15.99
CA TRP A 99 -13.05 7.90 -15.69
C TRP A 99 -13.22 8.20 -14.20
N SER A 100 -14.16 7.53 -13.53
CA SER A 100 -14.37 7.69 -12.08
C SER A 100 -13.14 7.29 -11.27
N ILE A 101 -12.44 6.21 -11.67
CA ILE A 101 -11.22 5.75 -11.02
C ILE A 101 -10.09 6.75 -11.28
N PHE A 102 -9.91 7.19 -12.51
CA PHE A 102 -8.85 8.13 -12.87
C PHE A 102 -8.97 9.45 -12.10
N ILE A 103 -10.16 10.05 -12.11
CA ILE A 103 -10.46 11.27 -11.36
C ILE A 103 -10.29 11.03 -9.85
N GLY A 104 -10.85 9.95 -9.33
CA GLY A 104 -10.74 9.58 -7.91
C GLY A 104 -9.30 9.41 -7.45
N VAL A 105 -8.44 8.81 -8.27
CA VAL A 105 -7.01 8.63 -8.00
C VAL A 105 -6.28 9.98 -7.98
N ILE A 106 -6.59 10.90 -8.90
CA ILE A 106 -5.97 12.24 -8.90
C ILE A 106 -6.28 12.98 -7.60
N PHE A 107 -7.55 13.05 -7.21
CA PHE A 107 -7.96 13.74 -5.99
C PHE A 107 -7.40 13.05 -4.73
N SER A 108 -7.48 11.72 -4.67
CA SER A 108 -6.97 10.95 -3.51
C SER A 108 -5.46 11.10 -3.36
N SER A 109 -4.71 11.03 -4.47
CA SER A 109 -3.26 11.20 -4.45
C SER A 109 -2.87 12.61 -4.05
N THR A 110 -3.57 13.62 -4.58
CA THR A 110 -3.33 15.02 -4.22
C THR A 110 -3.58 15.26 -2.74
N ALA A 111 -4.70 14.77 -2.20
CA ALA A 111 -4.98 14.86 -0.77
C ALA A 111 -3.93 14.14 0.09
N GLN A 112 -3.44 12.98 -0.37
CA GLN A 112 -2.40 12.24 0.34
C GLN A 112 -1.07 12.98 0.42
N TYR A 113 -0.65 13.64 -0.65
CA TYR A 113 0.62 14.38 -0.67
C TYR A 113 0.53 15.78 -0.06
N ALA A 114 -0.62 16.46 -0.20
CA ALA A 114 -0.79 17.84 0.23
C ALA A 114 -1.29 17.97 1.68
N CYS A 115 -2.21 17.10 2.11
CA CYS A 115 -2.96 17.29 3.35
C CYS A 115 -2.55 16.34 4.48
N ILE A 116 -1.82 15.25 4.20
CA ILE A 116 -1.42 14.31 5.25
C ILE A 116 -0.18 14.83 5.98
N GLN A 117 -0.38 15.10 7.27
CA GLN A 117 0.63 15.60 8.19
C GLN A 117 1.97 14.84 8.11
N THR A 118 1.93 13.51 8.05
CA THR A 118 3.15 12.68 8.02
C THR A 118 3.99 12.90 6.76
N GLN A 119 3.35 13.20 5.62
CA GLN A 119 4.08 13.51 4.38
C GLN A 119 4.64 14.92 4.40
N THR A 120 3.84 15.89 4.84
CA THR A 120 4.28 17.28 4.99
C THR A 120 5.45 17.41 5.96
N GLN A 121 5.44 16.66 7.06
CA GLN A 121 6.54 16.61 8.04
C GLN A 121 7.85 16.12 7.42
N ARG A 122 7.81 15.15 6.49
CA ARG A 122 9.02 14.67 5.79
C ARG A 122 9.63 15.76 4.92
N TYR A 123 8.80 16.56 4.25
CA TYR A 123 9.29 17.69 3.44
C TYR A 123 9.96 18.76 4.30
N MET A 124 9.41 19.04 5.48
CA MET A 124 9.95 20.03 6.42
C MET A 124 11.26 19.60 7.11
N CYS A 125 11.59 18.30 7.10
CA CYS A 125 12.88 17.80 7.62
C CYS A 125 14.05 17.97 6.64
N VAL A 126 13.81 18.41 5.40
CA VAL A 126 14.85 18.67 4.39
C VAL A 126 15.39 20.09 4.56
N LYS A 127 16.71 20.26 4.46
CA LYS A 127 17.40 21.55 4.69
C LYS A 127 16.95 22.69 3.77
N ASP A 128 16.61 22.39 2.52
CA ASP A 128 16.34 23.39 1.48
C ASP A 128 15.10 23.03 0.65
N THR A 129 14.35 24.05 0.25
CA THR A 129 13.16 23.92 -0.62
C THR A 129 13.48 23.30 -1.98
N LYS A 130 14.66 23.59 -2.55
CA LYS A 130 15.15 22.96 -3.79
C LYS A 130 15.40 21.46 -3.62
N SER A 131 15.91 21.04 -2.47
CA SER A 131 16.15 19.62 -2.16
C SER A 131 14.83 18.89 -1.90
N ALA A 132 13.84 19.54 -1.29
CA ALA A 132 12.49 19.00 -1.13
C ALA A 132 11.77 18.82 -2.48
N GLN A 133 11.90 19.77 -3.40
CA GLN A 133 11.38 19.64 -4.77
C GLN A 133 12.06 18.52 -5.55
N LYS A 134 13.39 18.35 -5.41
CA LYS A 134 14.12 17.24 -6.02
C LYS A 134 13.65 15.87 -5.48
N TYR A 135 13.40 15.78 -4.18
CA TYR A 135 12.85 14.58 -3.53
C TYR A 135 11.47 14.21 -4.08
N LEU A 136 10.60 15.20 -4.29
CA LEU A 136 9.26 15.01 -4.86
C LEU A 136 9.28 14.64 -6.35
N LEU A 137 10.16 15.28 -7.13
CA LEU A 137 10.19 15.12 -8.59
C LEU A 137 11.04 13.92 -9.06
N LYS A 138 11.66 13.15 -8.15
CA LYS A 138 12.57 12.03 -8.47
C LYS A 138 13.54 12.38 -9.63
N LYS A 139 14.10 13.59 -9.61
CA LYS A 139 15.17 14.01 -10.53
C LYS A 139 16.54 13.81 -9.90
#